data_AF-I1JZM8-F1
#
_entry.id   AF-I1JZM8-F1
#
_cell.length_a   1.000
_cell.length_b   1.000
_cell.length_c   1.000
_cell.angle_alpha   90.00
_cell.angle_beta   90.00
_cell.angle_gamma   90.00
#
_symmetry.space_group_name_H-M   'P 1'
#
loop_
_entity.id
_entity.type
_entity.pdbx_description
1 polymer ?
#
loop_
_entity_poly.entity_id
_entity_poly.type
_entity_poly.pdbx_seq_one_letter_code
_entity_poly.pdbx_strand_id
1 'polypeptide(L)'
;MGEERSEIVFFDVETSVPTRAGQGFALLEFGAILVCPRTLTELRDYSTLVRPANLSVITPLSERCNGINAAAVSAAPTFADIAHLVYDLLHGRIWAGHNIIRFDCVRIRDAFAEINQPPPEPKGTIDSLVLLTQKFGRRAGDMKMATLATYFGLGRQTHRSLDDVRMNLEVLKYCATVLFLESSLPDIFTANSWVSPNATTRSRSNGKSPSQWGLLNINKDSVLSSPATESKDKNRPIISFALSSPKGNVSNIADPNMDQSDPFNLSTLEAEIKRESIKSDVALEEKPMQESTDLASSSSVSQPCSSSIAVLEPDGICIPSIDASLVPSFRGSQRIELLHEGFLFQLHCTDLKVRFGINSKFFDSAGRPRLSFVVDPSPSLCNVLDACDRVAQKLTVDSGSSSDWRPVVIRKEGFFNYPTVRLHIPTAVVADIAIYATEIYQRESSGTVQRLLFSKFDAAELGSLFMPGTFVDAVFSLDPYDYQQNAGIKLVAKKLIIHSK
;
A
#
# COMPACT_ATOMS: atom_id res chain seq x y z
N MET A 1 -2.39 -27.03 35.40
CA MET A 1 -1.32 -26.43 34.58
C MET A 1 -1.96 -25.24 33.90
N GLY A 2 -1.52 -24.01 34.19
CA GLY A 2 -2.09 -22.83 33.54
C GLY A 2 -1.72 -22.84 32.06
N GLU A 3 -2.71 -22.74 31.18
CA GLU A 3 -2.47 -22.57 29.74
C GLU A 3 -1.49 -21.41 29.55
N GLU A 4 -0.36 -21.68 28.90
CA GLU A 4 0.61 -20.63 28.58
C GLU A 4 -0.01 -19.70 27.54
N ARG A 5 -0.62 -18.61 28.02
CA ARG A 5 -1.18 -17.51 27.22
C ARG A 5 -0.07 -16.81 26.44
N SER A 6 0.27 -17.39 25.29
CA SER A 6 1.39 -16.95 24.45
C SER A 6 0.93 -16.02 23.33
N GLU A 7 -0.35 -15.66 23.29
CA GLU A 7 -0.88 -14.73 22.30
C GLU A 7 -0.38 -13.31 22.55
N ILE A 8 -0.33 -12.53 21.47
CA ILE A 8 -0.01 -11.11 21.53
C ILE A 8 -1.33 -10.35 21.50
N VAL A 9 -1.57 -9.48 22.47
CA VAL A 9 -2.69 -8.55 22.44
C VAL A 9 -2.20 -7.19 21.96
N PHE A 10 -2.71 -6.76 20.81
CA PHE A 10 -2.58 -5.36 20.42
C PHE A 10 -3.76 -4.58 20.97
N PHE A 11 -3.52 -3.45 21.62
CA PHE A 11 -4.60 -2.60 22.12
C PHE A 11 -4.25 -1.12 22.02
N ASP A 12 -5.30 -0.30 21.95
CA ASP A 12 -5.25 1.16 21.86
C ASP A 12 -6.45 1.74 22.63
N VAL A 13 -6.28 2.94 23.18
CA VAL A 13 -7.35 3.64 23.91
C VAL A 13 -7.59 5.05 23.41
N GLU A 14 -8.86 5.39 23.24
CA GLU A 14 -9.26 6.78 23.05
C GLU A 14 -9.60 7.41 24.39
N THR A 15 -9.17 8.66 24.57
CA THR A 15 -9.34 9.38 25.85
C THR A 15 -9.87 10.78 25.67
N SER A 16 -10.38 11.38 26.75
CA SER A 16 -10.65 12.81 26.79
C SER A 16 -9.35 13.61 26.73
N VAL A 17 -9.39 14.75 26.06
CA VAL A 17 -8.25 15.68 26.01
C VAL A 17 -8.38 16.67 27.17
N PRO A 18 -7.45 16.68 28.16
CA PRO A 18 -7.51 17.60 29.27
C PRO A 18 -7.32 19.05 28.80
N THR A 19 -8.16 19.95 29.31
CA THR A 19 -8.13 21.38 28.96
C THR A 19 -7.46 22.26 30.02
N ARG A 20 -7.25 21.69 31.22
CA ARG A 20 -6.62 22.36 32.36
C ARG A 20 -5.44 21.54 32.85
N ALA A 21 -4.39 22.23 33.32
CA ALA A 21 -3.28 21.56 34.00
C ALA A 21 -3.80 20.79 35.22
N GLY A 22 -3.40 19.52 35.36
CA GLY A 22 -3.87 18.63 36.44
C GLY A 22 -5.20 17.92 36.16
N GLN A 23 -5.90 18.24 35.08
CA GLN A 23 -7.04 17.44 34.63
C GLN A 23 -6.51 16.11 34.08
N GLY A 24 -6.95 14.99 34.65
CA GLY A 24 -6.63 13.65 34.15
C GLY A 24 -7.33 13.33 32.84
N PHE A 25 -6.94 12.20 32.24
CA PHE A 25 -7.57 11.64 31.06
C PHE A 25 -8.70 10.71 31.49
N ALA A 26 -9.84 10.76 30.82
CA ALA A 26 -10.91 9.79 30.99
C ALA A 26 -10.89 8.82 29.80
N LEU A 27 -10.99 7.52 30.07
CA LEU A 27 -11.09 6.49 29.03
C LEU A 27 -12.46 6.59 28.32
N LEU A 28 -12.47 6.68 27.00
CA LEU A 28 -13.67 6.85 26.18
C LEU A 28 -13.90 5.68 25.21
N GLU A 29 -12.86 4.99 24.80
CA GLU A 29 -12.92 3.77 23.98
C GLU A 29 -11.77 2.85 24.36
N PHE A 30 -12.03 1.54 24.36
CA PHE A 30 -11.01 0.51 24.45
C PHE A 30 -11.16 -0.39 23.23
N GLY A 31 -10.08 -0.56 22.47
CA GLY A 31 -10.03 -1.46 21.32
C GLY A 31 -8.83 -2.39 21.44
N ALA A 32 -9.04 -3.67 21.12
CA ALA A 32 -8.00 -4.67 21.18
C ALA A 32 -8.24 -5.81 20.18
N ILE A 33 -7.15 -6.39 19.71
CA ILE A 33 -7.15 -7.65 18.95
C ILE A 33 -6.16 -8.63 19.57
N LEU A 34 -6.55 -9.89 19.61
CA LEU A 34 -5.70 -11.01 19.98
C LEU A 34 -5.05 -11.58 18.72
N VAL A 35 -3.74 -11.76 18.72
CA VAL A 35 -2.96 -12.15 17.54
C VAL A 35 -2.18 -13.42 17.83
N CYS A 36 -2.25 -14.37 16.90
CA CYS A 36 -1.41 -15.56 16.92
C CYS A 36 0.04 -15.18 16.62
N PRO A 37 1.02 -15.45 17.50
CA PRO A 37 2.41 -15.08 17.26
C PRO A 37 3.05 -15.83 16.07
N ARG A 38 2.49 -16.97 15.66
CA ARG A 38 3.03 -17.81 14.56
C ARG A 38 2.55 -17.35 13.19
N THR A 39 1.27 -17.01 13.07
CA THR A 39 0.62 -16.69 11.79
C THR A 39 0.33 -15.21 11.62
N LEU A 40 0.45 -14.41 12.69
CA LEU A 40 0.12 -12.98 12.74
C LEU A 40 -1.33 -12.68 12.29
N THR A 41 -2.20 -13.67 12.43
CA THR A 41 -3.64 -13.56 12.17
C THR A 41 -4.37 -13.08 13.41
N GLU A 42 -5.38 -12.24 13.22
CA GLU A 42 -6.34 -11.85 14.25
C GLU A 42 -7.17 -13.08 14.66
N LEU A 43 -7.12 -13.43 15.94
CA LEU A 43 -7.85 -14.56 16.55
C LEU A 43 -9.20 -14.12 17.12
N ARG A 44 -9.24 -12.92 17.67
CA ARG A 44 -10.40 -12.32 18.34
C ARG A 44 -10.20 -10.82 18.40
N ASP A 45 -11.28 -10.06 18.29
CA ASP A 45 -11.32 -8.64 18.61
C ASP A 45 -12.24 -8.35 19.81
N TYR A 46 -12.01 -7.19 20.41
CA TYR A 46 -12.90 -6.60 21.39
C TYR A 46 -12.81 -5.08 21.27
N SER A 47 -13.94 -4.42 21.11
CA SER A 47 -14.02 -2.97 21.10
C SER A 47 -15.27 -2.51 21.81
N THR A 48 -15.15 -1.48 22.64
CA THR A 48 -16.29 -0.84 23.30
C THR A 48 -16.00 0.63 23.56
N LEU A 49 -17.04 1.44 23.44
CA LEU A 49 -17.06 2.75 24.08
C LEU A 49 -17.11 2.57 25.60
N VAL A 50 -16.57 3.54 26.32
CA VAL A 50 -16.52 3.57 27.79
C VAL A 50 -17.12 4.88 28.27
N ARG A 51 -18.12 4.78 29.16
CA ARG A 51 -18.75 5.94 29.76
C ARG A 51 -17.89 6.47 30.91
N PRO A 52 -17.37 7.71 30.85
CA PRO A 52 -16.63 8.30 31.95
C PRO A 52 -17.58 8.65 33.11
N ALA A 53 -17.06 8.71 34.34
CA ALA A 53 -17.86 9.07 35.52
C ALA A 53 -18.53 10.45 35.40
N ASN A 54 -17.90 11.38 34.68
CA ASN A 54 -18.42 12.71 34.41
C ASN A 54 -18.37 12.99 32.91
N LEU A 55 -19.53 13.13 32.25
CA LEU A 55 -19.62 13.40 30.81
C LEU A 55 -19.04 14.76 30.39
N SER A 56 -18.94 15.73 31.31
CA SER A 56 -18.38 17.06 31.00
C SER A 56 -16.88 17.06 30.67
N VAL A 57 -16.18 15.94 30.89
CA VAL A 57 -14.78 15.77 30.47
C VAL A 57 -14.65 15.66 28.94
N ILE A 58 -15.74 15.33 28.24
CA ILE A 58 -15.78 15.25 26.78
C ILE A 58 -15.97 16.66 26.24
N THR A 59 -14.86 17.28 25.85
CA THR A 59 -14.85 18.62 25.29
C THR A 59 -14.94 18.56 23.75
N PRO A 60 -15.30 19.67 23.08
CA PRO A 60 -15.24 19.75 21.62
C PRO A 60 -13.84 19.45 21.05
N LEU A 61 -12.78 19.61 21.86
CA LEU A 61 -11.42 19.22 21.46
C LEU A 61 -11.26 17.70 21.43
N SER A 62 -11.77 16.99 22.44
CA SER A 62 -11.81 15.52 22.46
C SER A 62 -12.56 14.98 21.25
N GLU A 63 -13.78 15.50 21.01
CA GLU A 63 -14.63 15.07 19.89
C GLU A 63 -13.98 15.35 18.53
N ARG A 64 -13.23 16.45 18.38
CA ARG A 64 -12.48 16.71 17.15
C ARG A 64 -11.35 15.71 16.91
N CYS A 65 -10.73 15.20 17.98
CA CYS A 65 -9.60 14.28 17.88
C CYS A 65 -10.03 12.85 17.51
N ASN A 66 -11.10 12.34 18.12
CA ASN A 66 -11.52 10.93 17.96
C ASN A 66 -12.98 10.72 17.53
N GLY A 67 -13.76 11.80 17.37
CA GLY A 67 -15.16 11.72 16.97
C GLY A 67 -16.12 11.20 18.04
N ILE A 68 -15.66 11.00 19.28
CA ILE A 68 -16.49 10.46 20.37
C ILE A 68 -17.16 11.61 21.12
N ASN A 69 -18.48 11.66 21.05
CA ASN A 69 -19.28 12.67 21.73
C ASN A 69 -20.01 12.12 22.96
N ALA A 70 -20.50 13.02 23.82
CA ALA A 70 -21.15 12.65 25.07
C ALA A 70 -22.41 11.80 24.87
N ALA A 71 -23.14 12.00 23.78
CA ALA A 71 -24.32 11.20 23.46
C ALA A 71 -23.94 9.74 23.14
N ALA A 72 -22.87 9.53 22.34
CA ALA A 72 -22.37 8.22 21.95
C ALA A 72 -21.97 7.36 23.15
N VAL A 73 -21.36 7.96 24.18
CA VAL A 73 -20.92 7.23 25.38
C VAL A 73 -21.98 7.16 26.49
N SER A 74 -23.08 7.91 26.40
CA SER A 74 -24.07 8.00 27.48
C SER A 74 -24.73 6.66 27.82
N ALA A 75 -24.91 5.81 26.80
CA ALA A 75 -25.45 4.46 26.90
C ALA A 75 -24.38 3.36 26.96
N ALA A 76 -23.09 3.74 26.91
CA ALA A 76 -21.98 2.81 26.98
C ALA A 76 -21.76 2.30 28.41
N PRO A 77 -21.15 1.11 28.59
CA PRO A 77 -20.78 0.61 29.92
C PRO A 77 -19.72 1.51 30.57
N THR A 78 -19.69 1.53 31.89
CA THR A 78 -18.57 2.14 32.63
C THR A 78 -17.34 1.23 32.58
N PHE A 79 -16.16 1.76 32.92
CA PHE A 79 -14.97 0.91 33.00
C PHE A 79 -15.14 -0.22 34.03
N ALA A 80 -15.82 0.03 35.15
CA ALA A 80 -16.11 -0.98 36.16
C ALA A 80 -16.93 -2.16 35.60
N ASP A 81 -17.86 -1.89 34.67
CA ASP A 81 -18.69 -2.93 34.04
C ASP A 81 -17.86 -3.85 33.12
N ILE A 82 -16.81 -3.32 32.48
CA ILE A 82 -15.96 -4.07 31.52
C ILE A 82 -14.61 -4.50 32.09
N ALA A 83 -14.24 -4.09 33.31
CA ALA A 83 -12.91 -4.29 33.88
C ALA A 83 -12.50 -5.77 33.87
N HIS A 84 -13.43 -6.69 34.15
CA HIS A 84 -13.19 -8.12 34.11
C HIS A 84 -12.85 -8.64 32.71
N LEU A 85 -13.46 -8.09 31.65
CA LEU A 85 -13.18 -8.45 30.26
C LEU A 85 -11.81 -7.93 29.83
N VAL A 86 -11.51 -6.66 30.17
CA VAL A 86 -10.21 -6.04 29.90
C VAL A 86 -9.10 -6.80 30.64
N TYR A 87 -9.32 -7.17 31.90
CA TYR A 87 -8.38 -7.96 32.69
C TYR A 87 -8.14 -9.33 32.05
N ASP A 88 -9.19 -10.08 31.71
CA ASP A 88 -9.05 -11.39 31.10
C ASP A 88 -8.34 -11.32 29.75
N LEU A 89 -8.59 -10.28 28.95
CA LEU A 89 -7.96 -10.09 27.64
C LEU A 89 -6.46 -9.76 27.76
N LEU A 90 -6.08 -8.92 28.72
CA LEU A 90 -4.71 -8.40 28.84
C LEU A 90 -3.80 -9.24 29.75
N HIS A 91 -4.32 -9.76 30.86
CA HIS A 91 -3.48 -10.37 31.91
C HIS A 91 -2.77 -11.64 31.43
N GLY A 92 -1.46 -11.68 31.66
CA GLY A 92 -0.60 -12.82 31.33
C GLY A 92 -0.24 -12.96 29.85
N ARG A 93 -0.58 -11.99 29.00
CA ARG A 93 -0.26 -11.97 27.56
C ARG A 93 0.85 -10.99 27.21
N ILE A 94 1.39 -11.08 26.00
CA ILE A 94 2.33 -10.09 25.48
C ILE A 94 1.52 -8.89 24.98
N TRP A 95 1.82 -7.70 25.47
CA TRP A 95 1.15 -6.47 25.05
C TRP A 95 1.88 -5.84 23.88
N ALA A 96 1.16 -5.35 22.90
CA ALA A 96 1.71 -4.63 21.76
C ALA A 96 0.87 -3.41 21.41
N GLY A 97 1.51 -2.34 20.95
CA GLY A 97 0.82 -1.07 20.73
C GLY A 97 1.81 0.00 20.27
N HIS A 98 1.33 1.12 19.76
CA HIS A 98 2.20 2.18 19.26
C HIS A 98 2.26 3.32 20.28
N ASN A 99 3.44 3.60 20.85
CA ASN A 99 3.59 4.48 22.01
C ASN A 99 2.86 3.95 23.28
N ILE A 100 2.64 2.63 23.33
CA ILE A 100 1.82 1.96 24.32
C ILE A 100 2.34 2.13 25.75
N ILE A 101 3.67 2.15 25.93
CA ILE A 101 4.29 2.19 27.26
C ILE A 101 3.97 3.50 27.97
N ARG A 102 3.98 4.61 27.21
CA ARG A 102 3.82 5.97 27.76
C ARG A 102 2.38 6.43 27.83
N PHE A 103 1.49 5.78 27.09
CA PHE A 103 0.11 6.21 26.95
C PHE A 103 -0.85 5.11 27.40
N ASP A 104 -1.15 4.13 26.55
CA ASP A 104 -2.24 3.17 26.75
C ASP A 104 -2.04 2.34 28.01
N CYS A 105 -0.82 1.83 28.25
CA CYS A 105 -0.49 1.09 29.46
C CYS A 105 -0.68 1.91 30.74
N VAL A 106 -0.46 3.23 30.67
CA VAL A 106 -0.68 4.13 31.82
C VAL A 106 -2.18 4.31 32.03
N ARG A 107 -2.95 4.57 30.95
CA ARG A 107 -4.41 4.78 31.03
C ARG A 107 -5.18 3.57 31.51
N ILE A 108 -4.79 2.37 31.09
CA ILE A 108 -5.38 1.14 31.62
C ILE A 108 -5.10 1.02 33.11
N ARG A 109 -3.87 1.25 33.57
CA ARG A 109 -3.55 1.19 35.01
C ARG A 109 -4.33 2.24 35.80
N ASP A 110 -4.42 3.47 35.30
CA ASP A 110 -5.21 4.54 35.92
C ASP A 110 -6.69 4.14 36.04
N ALA A 111 -7.27 3.56 34.99
CA ALA A 111 -8.67 3.10 35.00
C ALA A 111 -8.92 1.97 36.00
N PHE A 112 -7.99 1.03 36.16
CA PHE A 112 -8.06 -0.01 37.20
C PHE A 112 -7.89 0.58 38.62
N ALA A 113 -7.01 1.56 38.78
CA ALA A 113 -6.81 2.26 40.05
C ALA A 113 -8.06 3.04 40.47
N GLU A 114 -8.76 3.71 39.54
CA GLU A 114 -10.00 4.44 39.80
C GLU A 114 -11.12 3.55 40.37
N ILE A 115 -11.16 2.27 39.98
CA ILE A 115 -12.15 1.30 40.47
C ILE A 115 -11.62 0.44 41.64
N ASN A 116 -10.45 0.77 42.19
CA ASN A 116 -9.78 0.05 43.27
C ASN A 116 -9.53 -1.45 42.97
N GLN A 117 -9.21 -1.78 41.72
CA GLN A 117 -8.84 -3.14 41.31
C GLN A 117 -7.37 -3.19 40.87
N PRO A 118 -6.68 -4.34 41.07
CA PRO A 118 -5.33 -4.52 40.55
C PRO A 118 -5.34 -4.53 39.00
N PRO A 119 -4.42 -3.83 38.34
CA PRO A 119 -4.34 -3.85 36.88
C PRO A 119 -3.85 -5.21 36.35
N PRO A 120 -4.13 -5.54 35.07
CA PRO A 120 -3.54 -6.71 34.42
C PRO A 120 -2.03 -6.52 34.24
N GLU A 121 -1.27 -7.61 34.27
CA GLU A 121 0.18 -7.60 34.11
C GLU A 121 0.58 -8.29 32.79
N PRO A 122 1.47 -7.67 31.98
CA PRO A 122 1.97 -8.27 30.74
C PRO A 122 3.04 -9.34 31.00
N LYS A 123 3.09 -10.37 30.13
CA LYS A 123 4.25 -11.27 30.01
C LYS A 123 5.46 -10.55 29.39
N GLY A 124 5.20 -9.52 28.59
CA GLY A 124 6.18 -8.63 27.96
C GLY A 124 5.45 -7.53 27.19
N THR A 125 6.15 -6.45 26.81
CA THR A 125 5.54 -5.32 26.10
C THR A 125 6.36 -4.94 24.86
N ILE A 126 5.69 -4.83 23.72
CA ILE A 126 6.24 -4.39 22.44
C ILE A 126 5.65 -3.01 22.13
N ASP A 127 6.42 -1.96 22.41
CA ASP A 127 6.09 -0.63 21.94
C ASP A 127 6.62 -0.45 20.51
N SER A 128 5.72 -0.48 19.53
CA SER A 128 6.09 -0.39 18.12
C SER A 128 6.73 0.95 17.78
N LEU A 129 6.44 2.04 18.49
CA LEU A 129 7.12 3.32 18.27
C LEU A 129 8.60 3.19 18.65
N VAL A 130 8.89 2.63 19.82
CA VAL A 130 10.27 2.44 20.31
C VAL A 130 11.00 1.44 19.42
N LEU A 131 10.40 0.27 19.19
CA LEU A 131 10.98 -0.80 18.40
C LEU A 131 11.29 -0.35 16.97
N LEU A 132 10.32 0.27 16.28
CA LEU A 132 10.51 0.70 14.90
C LEU A 132 11.46 1.89 14.81
N THR A 133 11.44 2.84 15.76
CA THR A 133 12.43 3.93 15.76
C THR A 133 13.86 3.40 15.87
N GLN A 134 14.07 2.33 16.64
CA GLN A 134 15.38 1.70 16.81
C GLN A 134 15.80 0.81 15.63
N LYS A 135 14.90 -0.04 15.14
CA LYS A 135 15.21 -1.06 14.12
C LYS A 135 14.97 -0.58 12.70
N PHE A 136 13.85 0.10 12.46
CA PHE A 136 13.47 0.61 11.14
C PHE A 136 14.05 2.01 10.85
N GLY A 137 14.42 2.75 11.90
CA GLY A 137 14.93 4.11 11.79
C GLY A 137 13.87 5.11 11.31
N ARG A 138 14.27 6.37 11.15
CA ARG A 138 13.35 7.49 10.79
C ARG A 138 13.05 7.60 9.30
N ARG A 139 13.07 6.48 8.57
CA ARG A 139 12.90 6.44 7.09
C ARG A 139 11.52 6.94 6.66
N ALA A 140 10.50 6.62 7.46
CA ALA A 140 9.13 7.11 7.27
C ALA A 140 8.91 8.54 7.79
N GLY A 141 9.85 9.16 8.52
CA GLY A 141 9.71 10.51 9.06
C GLY A 141 9.61 10.56 10.60
N ASP A 142 8.50 11.07 11.13
CA ASP A 142 8.32 11.27 12.59
C ASP A 142 7.98 9.98 13.36
N MET A 143 7.82 8.86 12.64
CA MET A 143 7.49 7.54 13.15
C MET A 143 6.13 7.43 13.82
N LYS A 144 5.24 8.40 13.65
CA LYS A 144 3.85 8.27 14.09
C LYS A 144 3.11 7.26 13.23
N MET A 145 2.06 6.66 13.79
CA MET A 145 1.22 5.69 13.11
C MET A 145 0.69 6.19 11.75
N ALA A 146 0.09 7.39 11.68
CA ALA A 146 -0.36 7.98 10.42
C ALA A 146 0.75 8.13 9.37
N THR A 147 1.96 8.51 9.81
CA THR A 147 3.12 8.69 8.94
C THR A 147 3.62 7.35 8.40
N LEU A 148 3.71 6.32 9.26
CA LEU A 148 4.07 4.96 8.87
C LEU A 148 3.03 4.34 7.93
N ALA A 149 1.74 4.51 8.24
CA ALA A 149 0.65 4.04 7.38
C ALA A 149 0.71 4.68 5.99
N THR A 150 0.96 5.99 5.91
CA THR A 150 1.16 6.72 4.65
C THR A 150 2.37 6.19 3.89
N TYR A 151 3.49 5.94 4.58
CA TYR A 151 4.72 5.41 3.97
C TYR A 151 4.49 4.07 3.27
N PHE A 152 3.68 3.19 3.86
CA PHE A 152 3.35 1.88 3.29
C PHE A 152 2.09 1.86 2.41
N GLY A 153 1.47 3.01 2.12
CA GLY A 153 0.25 3.08 1.30
C GLY A 153 -0.98 2.45 1.96
N LEU A 154 -0.95 2.30 3.28
CA LEU A 154 -2.02 1.74 4.07
C LEU A 154 -2.96 2.90 4.45
N GLY A 155 -3.72 3.54 3.56
CA GLY A 155 -4.78 4.51 3.94
C GLY A 155 -4.48 5.60 5.03
N ARG A 156 -5.54 6.09 5.69
CA ARG A 156 -5.46 7.13 6.75
C ARG A 156 -5.81 6.55 8.12
N GLN A 157 -5.19 7.08 9.18
CA GLN A 157 -5.56 6.82 10.57
C GLN A 157 -6.93 7.45 10.88
N THR A 158 -7.84 6.68 11.47
CA THR A 158 -9.22 7.11 11.76
C THR A 158 -9.40 7.63 13.18
N HIS A 159 -8.46 7.36 14.09
CA HIS A 159 -8.57 7.66 15.53
C HIS A 159 -9.75 6.94 16.17
N ARG A 160 -9.91 5.67 15.79
CA ARG A 160 -10.80 4.70 16.41
C ARG A 160 -9.94 3.52 16.86
N SER A 161 -10.06 3.15 18.13
CA SER A 161 -9.10 2.25 18.77
C SER A 161 -8.92 0.91 18.05
N LEU A 162 -10.01 0.28 17.58
CA LEU A 162 -9.93 -1.01 16.86
C LEU A 162 -9.24 -0.89 15.49
N ASP A 163 -9.53 0.19 14.75
CA ASP A 163 -8.91 0.44 13.43
C ASP A 163 -7.42 0.74 13.59
N ASP A 164 -7.06 1.53 14.60
CA ASP A 164 -5.68 1.92 14.90
C ASP A 164 -4.85 0.73 15.38
N VAL A 165 -5.44 -0.18 16.16
CA VAL A 165 -4.85 -1.46 16.54
C VAL A 165 -4.54 -2.35 15.33
N ARG A 166 -5.51 -2.54 14.42
CA ARG A 166 -5.31 -3.31 13.19
C ARG A 166 -4.25 -2.67 12.30
N MET A 167 -4.25 -1.35 12.20
CA MET A 167 -3.25 -0.58 11.48
C MET A 167 -1.85 -0.75 12.05
N ASN A 168 -1.72 -0.78 13.37
CA ASN A 168 -0.44 -1.01 14.04
C ASN A 168 0.12 -2.42 13.74
N LEU A 169 -0.73 -3.46 13.77
CA LEU A 169 -0.33 -4.81 13.37
C LEU A 169 0.18 -4.83 11.93
N GLU A 170 -0.54 -4.21 11.00
CA GLU A 170 -0.12 -4.13 9.60
C GLU A 170 1.20 -3.36 9.45
N VAL A 171 1.33 -2.17 10.05
CA VAL A 171 2.59 -1.40 10.02
C VAL A 171 3.77 -2.23 10.53
N LEU A 172 3.59 -3.00 11.61
CA LEU A 172 4.64 -3.87 12.14
C LEU A 172 5.01 -4.99 11.15
N LYS A 173 4.03 -5.63 10.50
CA LYS A 173 4.26 -6.64 9.45
C LYS A 173 5.09 -6.05 8.30
N TYR A 174 4.68 -4.92 7.75
CA TYR A 174 5.38 -4.25 6.65
C TYR A 174 6.82 -3.87 7.03
N CYS A 175 7.02 -3.26 8.20
CA CYS A 175 8.36 -2.92 8.68
C CYS A 175 9.23 -4.16 8.86
N ALA A 176 8.70 -5.23 9.44
CA ALA A 176 9.42 -6.49 9.62
C ALA A 176 9.82 -7.12 8.29
N THR A 177 8.93 -7.13 7.29
CA THR A 177 9.24 -7.61 5.94
C THR A 177 10.34 -6.79 5.29
N VAL A 178 10.28 -5.46 5.39
CA VAL A 178 11.37 -4.61 4.86
C VAL A 178 12.69 -4.94 5.54
N LEU A 179 12.73 -4.99 6.87
CA LEU A 179 13.95 -5.32 7.61
C LEU A 179 14.51 -6.70 7.27
N PHE A 180 13.63 -7.70 7.09
CA PHE A 180 14.01 -9.04 6.67
C PHE A 180 14.62 -9.07 5.25
N LEU A 181 14.04 -8.31 4.31
CA LEU A 181 14.59 -8.19 2.97
C LEU A 181 15.95 -7.49 3.00
N GLU A 182 16.08 -6.40 3.77
CA GLU A 182 17.35 -5.68 3.91
C GLU A 182 18.45 -6.55 4.51
N SER A 183 18.13 -7.38 5.51
CA SER A 183 19.10 -8.31 6.10
C SER A 183 19.45 -9.50 5.21
N SER A 184 18.61 -9.82 4.22
CA SER A 184 18.85 -10.90 3.25
C SER A 184 19.95 -10.54 2.25
N LEU A 185 20.06 -9.26 1.88
CA LEU A 185 21.01 -8.77 0.88
C LEU A 185 21.56 -7.39 1.30
N PRO A 186 22.37 -7.32 2.37
CA PRO A 186 22.82 -6.04 2.95
C PRO A 186 23.65 -5.19 1.97
N ASP A 187 24.35 -5.84 1.03
CA ASP A 187 25.16 -5.18 0.00
C ASP A 187 24.30 -4.43 -1.04
N ILE A 188 23.09 -4.94 -1.28
CA ILE A 188 22.13 -4.35 -2.21
C ILE A 188 21.32 -3.31 -1.41
N PHE A 189 20.68 -3.78 -0.34
CA PHE A 189 19.85 -2.98 0.53
C PHE A 189 20.66 -2.31 1.65
N THR A 190 21.49 -1.33 1.29
CA THR A 190 22.26 -0.59 2.30
C THR A 190 21.33 0.06 3.32
N ALA A 191 21.49 -0.29 4.60
CA ALA A 191 20.60 0.03 5.74
C ALA A 191 20.26 1.52 5.97
N ASN A 192 20.83 2.44 5.20
CA ASN A 192 20.65 3.90 5.32
C ASN A 192 20.39 4.64 3.98
N SER A 193 20.20 3.94 2.86
CA SER A 193 19.96 4.58 1.54
C SER A 193 18.58 5.25 1.43
N TRP A 194 17.63 4.86 2.29
CA TRP A 194 16.20 5.19 2.16
C TRP A 194 15.74 6.35 3.05
N VAL A 195 16.59 7.35 3.28
CA VAL A 195 16.17 8.57 3.98
C VAL A 195 15.38 9.45 3.00
N SER A 196 14.06 9.53 3.18
CA SER A 196 13.26 10.53 2.49
C SER A 196 13.84 11.93 2.73
N PRO A 197 14.16 12.71 1.70
CA PRO A 197 14.81 14.02 1.82
C PRO A 197 13.96 15.13 2.48
N ASN A 198 12.89 14.76 3.18
CA ASN A 198 12.02 15.67 3.92
C ASN A 198 12.16 15.54 5.45
N ALA A 199 13.03 14.67 5.94
CA ALA A 199 13.31 14.50 7.36
C ALA A 199 14.39 15.49 7.86
N THR A 200 14.15 16.79 7.74
CA THR A 200 14.93 17.80 8.49
C THR A 200 14.03 18.45 9.54
N THR A 201 14.28 18.06 10.78
CA THR A 201 13.77 18.68 12.00
C THR A 201 13.93 20.20 11.93
N ARG A 202 12.81 20.91 11.74
CA ARG A 202 12.78 22.37 11.82
C ARG A 202 12.69 22.78 13.30
N SER A 203 13.80 22.71 14.03
CA SER A 203 13.91 23.47 15.28
C SER A 203 14.08 24.94 14.90
N ARG A 204 13.04 25.74 15.11
CA ARG A 204 13.17 27.20 15.13
C ARG A 204 13.36 27.63 16.57
N SER A 205 14.62 27.76 17.00
CA SER A 205 14.96 28.61 18.13
C SER A 205 14.78 30.06 17.69
N ASN A 206 13.78 30.73 18.26
CA ASN A 206 13.51 32.14 18.00
C ASN A 206 14.40 32.97 18.93
N GLY A 207 15.54 33.43 18.43
CA GLY A 207 16.40 34.40 19.11
C GLY A 207 15.81 35.81 19.01
N LYS A 208 15.41 36.35 20.16
CA LYS A 208 15.02 37.76 20.40
C LYS A 208 16.13 38.70 19.90
N SER A 209 15.89 39.76 19.12
CA SER A 209 15.41 41.10 19.54
C SER A 209 15.98 42.14 18.53
N PRO A 210 15.60 43.44 18.54
CA PRO A 210 14.24 44.00 18.56
C PRO A 210 14.03 45.19 17.59
N SER A 211 12.77 45.63 17.50
CA SER A 211 12.26 46.99 17.22
C SER A 211 12.18 47.52 15.77
N GLN A 212 10.95 47.73 15.30
CA GLN A 212 10.43 49.07 14.97
C GLN A 212 8.89 49.06 14.89
N TRP A 213 8.29 50.06 15.55
CA TRP A 213 6.89 50.54 15.51
C TRP A 213 6.21 50.38 14.12
N GLY A 214 4.89 50.20 13.97
CA GLY A 214 3.75 50.39 14.87
C GLY A 214 2.59 51.02 14.10
N LEU A 215 1.50 50.25 13.97
CA LEU A 215 0.07 50.62 13.94
C LEU A 215 -0.46 51.73 13.00
N LEU A 216 -1.50 51.39 12.22
CA LEU A 216 -2.92 51.84 12.38
C LEU A 216 -3.72 51.48 11.10
N ASN A 217 -5.05 51.41 11.06
CA ASN A 217 -6.08 50.57 11.68
C ASN A 217 -7.39 50.82 10.86
N ILE A 218 -8.41 49.94 11.01
CA ILE A 218 -9.87 50.17 10.78
C ILE A 218 -10.50 49.74 9.42
N ASN A 219 -11.21 48.59 9.48
CA ASN A 219 -12.62 48.25 9.12
C ASN A 219 -13.24 48.79 7.79
N LYS A 220 -14.09 48.09 7.01
CA LYS A 220 -15.16 47.11 7.31
C LYS A 220 -15.76 46.53 5.99
N ASP A 221 -16.20 45.26 6.05
CA ASP A 221 -17.35 44.60 5.39
C ASP A 221 -17.63 44.62 3.86
N SER A 222 -17.44 43.44 3.26
CA SER A 222 -18.46 42.60 2.59
C SER A 222 -18.55 42.51 1.05
N VAL A 223 -18.75 41.24 0.62
CA VAL A 223 -19.48 40.72 -0.56
C VAL A 223 -18.74 40.57 -1.91
N LEU A 224 -18.56 39.28 -2.23
CA LEU A 224 -18.58 38.56 -3.54
C LEU A 224 -17.51 38.82 -4.62
N SER A 225 -17.05 37.66 -5.12
CA SER A 225 -16.61 37.33 -6.49
C SER A 225 -15.10 37.10 -6.68
N SER A 226 -14.77 35.81 -6.88
CA SER A 226 -13.61 35.22 -7.54
C SER A 226 -13.33 35.88 -8.93
N PRO A 227 -12.21 35.64 -9.67
CA PRO A 227 -11.31 34.47 -9.60
C PRO A 227 -9.80 34.73 -9.90
N ALA A 228 -9.06 33.61 -9.89
CA ALA A 228 -7.91 33.28 -10.73
C ALA A 228 -6.48 33.76 -10.38
N THR A 229 -5.60 32.75 -10.53
CA THR A 229 -4.17 32.76 -10.89
C THR A 229 -3.10 32.95 -9.80
N GLU A 230 -2.30 31.88 -9.71
CA GLU A 230 -0.87 31.82 -9.42
C GLU A 230 -0.39 32.10 -7.99
N SER A 231 0.12 31.06 -7.33
CA SER A 231 1.58 30.93 -7.16
C SER A 231 2.00 29.81 -6.20
N LYS A 232 3.12 29.18 -6.58
CA LYS A 232 4.15 28.56 -5.72
C LYS A 232 3.91 27.13 -5.22
N ASP A 233 4.07 26.25 -6.19
CA ASP A 233 4.89 25.03 -6.10
C ASP A 233 6.07 25.20 -5.13
N LYS A 234 6.20 24.28 -4.16
CA LYS A 234 7.36 24.17 -3.27
C LYS A 234 7.79 22.71 -3.12
N ASN A 235 8.72 22.35 -4.00
CA ASN A 235 9.84 21.42 -3.85
C ASN A 235 9.88 20.60 -2.55
N ARG A 236 9.87 19.27 -2.73
CA ARG A 236 10.42 18.32 -1.78
C ARG A 236 11.27 17.28 -2.54
N PRO A 237 12.48 16.93 -2.06
CA PRO A 237 13.60 16.66 -2.96
C PRO A 237 13.56 15.24 -3.56
N ILE A 238 14.14 15.09 -4.74
CA ILE A 238 14.55 13.80 -5.30
C ILE A 238 16.03 13.68 -4.93
N ILE A 239 16.38 12.76 -4.01
CA ILE A 239 17.79 12.38 -3.84
C ILE A 239 18.14 11.56 -5.07
N SER A 240 18.92 12.17 -5.95
CA SER A 240 19.58 11.56 -7.08
C SER A 240 21.06 11.58 -6.75
N PHE A 241 21.66 10.42 -6.50
CA PHE A 241 23.11 10.30 -6.56
C PHE A 241 23.49 8.99 -7.23
N ALA A 242 23.95 9.13 -8.47
CA ALA A 242 24.88 8.20 -9.08
C ALA A 242 26.17 8.19 -8.25
N LEU A 243 26.84 7.03 -8.14
CA LEU A 243 28.30 7.02 -8.25
C LEU A 243 28.82 5.64 -8.66
N SER A 244 29.80 5.72 -9.55
CA SER A 244 30.66 4.72 -10.17
C SER A 244 31.36 3.74 -9.21
N SER A 245 31.49 2.48 -9.65
CA SER A 245 32.53 1.53 -9.22
C SER A 245 33.86 1.78 -9.96
N PRO A 246 34.97 1.06 -9.66
CA PRO A 246 35.64 0.83 -8.37
C PRO A 246 37.18 1.03 -8.49
N LYS A 247 37.91 1.02 -7.36
CA LYS A 247 39.28 0.42 -7.17
C LYS A 247 40.00 1.00 -5.95
N GLY A 248 40.64 0.12 -5.16
CA GLY A 248 41.84 0.45 -4.39
C GLY A 248 41.80 0.06 -2.91
N ASN A 249 42.56 -0.97 -2.56
CA ASN A 249 42.89 -1.42 -1.20
C ASN A 249 43.41 -0.30 -0.29
N VAL A 250 43.21 -0.43 1.03
CA VAL A 250 44.27 -0.64 2.05
C VAL A 250 43.65 -0.72 3.46
N SER A 251 44.18 -1.67 4.22
CA SER A 251 43.84 -2.16 5.55
C SER A 251 44.11 -1.20 6.71
N ASN A 252 43.40 -1.40 7.84
CA ASN A 252 43.89 -1.36 9.25
C ASN A 252 42.67 -1.46 10.21
N ILE A 253 42.31 -2.65 10.69
CA ILE A 253 42.66 -3.24 12.01
C ILE A 253 42.36 -2.33 13.22
N ALA A 254 41.25 -2.61 13.91
CA ALA A 254 41.17 -2.71 15.38
C ALA A 254 39.82 -3.38 15.79
N ASP A 255 39.91 -4.64 16.20
CA ASP A 255 38.91 -5.49 16.88
C ASP A 255 38.95 -5.23 18.42
N PRO A 256 38.12 -5.86 19.30
CA PRO A 256 36.88 -6.64 19.12
C PRO A 256 35.81 -6.37 20.22
N ASN A 257 34.73 -7.17 20.22
CA ASN A 257 33.85 -7.58 21.34
C ASN A 257 32.46 -6.92 21.49
N MET A 258 31.45 -7.56 20.91
CA MET A 258 30.29 -8.16 21.61
C MET A 258 29.50 -8.96 20.56
N ASP A 259 29.69 -10.28 20.58
CA ASP A 259 29.02 -11.24 19.71
C ASP A 259 27.54 -11.34 20.12
N GLN A 260 26.69 -10.50 19.54
CA GLN A 260 25.25 -10.73 19.46
C GLN A 260 24.94 -11.02 18.01
N SER A 261 24.82 -12.31 17.69
CA SER A 261 24.27 -12.76 16.42
C SER A 261 22.91 -12.11 16.21
N ASP A 262 22.81 -11.26 15.18
CA ASP A 262 21.54 -10.69 14.77
C ASP A 262 20.63 -11.85 14.32
N PRO A 263 19.47 -12.09 14.96
CA PRO A 263 18.57 -13.19 14.58
C PRO A 263 18.04 -13.08 13.14
N PHE A 264 18.25 -11.95 12.46
CA PHE A 264 17.94 -11.75 11.04
C PHE A 264 19.14 -11.91 10.10
N ASN A 265 20.32 -12.32 10.60
CA ASN A 265 21.52 -12.49 9.78
C ASN A 265 21.45 -13.79 8.95
N LEU A 266 21.19 -13.64 7.65
CA LEU A 266 21.04 -14.74 6.69
C LEU A 266 22.35 -15.17 6.01
N SER A 267 23.51 -14.63 6.43
CA SER A 267 24.82 -15.01 5.85
C SER A 267 25.08 -16.53 5.90
N THR A 268 24.59 -17.19 6.95
CA THR A 268 24.69 -18.65 7.11
C THR A 268 23.86 -19.41 6.05
N LEU A 269 22.66 -18.93 5.71
CA LEU A 269 21.78 -19.54 4.72
C LEU A 269 22.32 -19.35 3.29
N GLU A 270 22.90 -18.18 3.01
CA GLU A 270 23.50 -17.87 1.72
C GLU A 270 24.66 -18.82 1.37
N ALA A 271 25.45 -19.23 2.37
CA ALA A 271 26.51 -20.22 2.23
C ALA A 271 25.98 -21.64 1.94
N GLU A 272 24.78 -21.97 2.43
CA GLU A 272 24.14 -23.27 2.25
C GLU A 272 23.54 -23.39 0.83
N ILE A 273 22.86 -22.34 0.35
CA ILE A 273 22.28 -22.27 -1.02
C ILE A 273 23.38 -22.31 -2.09
N LYS A 274 24.51 -21.62 -1.88
CA LYS A 274 25.67 -21.68 -2.80
C LYS A 274 26.25 -23.09 -2.91
N ARG A 275 26.08 -23.93 -1.89
CA ARG A 275 26.60 -25.31 -1.87
C ARG A 275 25.69 -26.31 -2.59
N GLU A 276 24.37 -26.06 -2.63
CA GLU A 276 23.39 -26.92 -3.31
C GLU A 276 23.24 -26.63 -4.82
N SER A 277 23.30 -25.37 -5.25
CA SER A 277 23.15 -25.00 -6.68
C SER A 277 24.25 -25.54 -7.61
N ILE A 278 25.40 -25.97 -7.07
CA ILE A 278 26.52 -26.52 -7.85
C ILE A 278 26.29 -28.02 -8.19
N LYS A 279 25.29 -28.68 -7.59
CA LYS A 279 25.11 -30.14 -7.70
C LYS A 279 23.95 -30.63 -8.60
N SER A 280 23.07 -29.78 -9.11
CA SER A 280 21.80 -30.22 -9.73
C SER A 280 21.66 -30.10 -11.26
N ASP A 281 22.59 -29.46 -11.99
CA ASP A 281 22.36 -29.08 -13.40
C ASP A 281 22.98 -30.02 -14.46
N VAL A 282 23.13 -31.32 -14.15
CA VAL A 282 23.60 -32.32 -15.12
C VAL A 282 22.55 -33.42 -15.30
N ALA A 283 21.87 -33.37 -16.47
CA ALA A 283 21.00 -34.38 -17.10
C ALA A 283 19.48 -34.30 -16.85
N LEU A 284 18.68 -33.90 -17.87
CA LEU A 284 18.02 -34.83 -18.82
C LEU A 284 17.11 -34.11 -19.84
N GLU A 285 17.10 -34.61 -21.09
CA GLU A 285 16.35 -34.15 -22.26
C GLU A 285 14.85 -34.50 -22.29
N GLU A 286 14.10 -33.72 -23.07
CA GLU A 286 12.66 -33.78 -23.37
C GLU A 286 12.21 -34.89 -24.35
N LYS A 287 10.91 -35.24 -24.30
CA LYS A 287 10.09 -35.52 -25.51
C LYS A 287 8.56 -35.48 -25.22
N PRO A 288 7.74 -34.75 -26.00
CA PRO A 288 6.26 -34.72 -25.84
C PRO A 288 5.50 -35.44 -26.97
N MET A 289 4.24 -35.84 -26.74
CA MET A 289 3.33 -36.34 -27.79
C MET A 289 1.82 -36.09 -27.49
N GLN A 290 1.23 -35.25 -28.36
CA GLN A 290 -0.12 -35.18 -28.98
C GLN A 290 -1.47 -35.49 -28.28
N GLU A 291 -2.43 -34.62 -28.63
CA GLU A 291 -3.87 -34.52 -28.33
C GLU A 291 -4.78 -35.63 -28.90
N SER A 292 -5.98 -35.80 -28.30
CA SER A 292 -7.27 -35.98 -28.99
C SER A 292 -8.47 -35.71 -28.05
N THR A 293 -9.44 -34.95 -28.56
CA THR A 293 -10.69 -34.44 -27.93
C THR A 293 -11.86 -35.41 -28.16
N ASP A 294 -12.85 -35.49 -27.24
CA ASP A 294 -14.30 -35.41 -27.56
C ASP A 294 -15.25 -35.58 -26.35
N LEU A 295 -16.13 -34.57 -26.19
CA LEU A 295 -17.57 -34.57 -25.87
C LEU A 295 -18.14 -35.35 -24.66
N ALA A 296 -18.71 -34.63 -23.67
CA ALA A 296 -20.16 -34.52 -23.44
C ALA A 296 -20.56 -34.09 -22.00
N SER A 297 -21.52 -33.17 -21.97
CA SER A 297 -22.33 -32.55 -20.92
C SER A 297 -22.74 -33.41 -19.69
N SER A 298 -22.61 -32.88 -18.47
CA SER A 298 -23.73 -32.79 -17.52
C SER A 298 -23.42 -31.87 -16.33
N SER A 299 -24.46 -31.16 -15.89
CA SER A 299 -24.53 -30.16 -14.83
C SER A 299 -24.12 -30.68 -13.44
N SER A 300 -23.22 -29.97 -12.76
CA SER A 300 -23.23 -29.89 -11.29
C SER A 300 -22.61 -28.58 -10.79
N VAL A 301 -23.39 -27.90 -9.95
CA VAL A 301 -23.06 -26.71 -9.18
C VAL A 301 -21.79 -26.98 -8.37
N SER A 302 -20.71 -26.24 -8.64
CA SER A 302 -19.50 -26.27 -7.82
C SER A 302 -18.81 -24.90 -7.86
N GLN A 303 -18.52 -24.37 -6.67
CA GLN A 303 -17.74 -23.14 -6.45
C GLN A 303 -16.37 -23.26 -7.13
N PRO A 304 -15.90 -22.29 -7.94
CA PRO A 304 -14.50 -22.22 -8.27
C PRO A 304 -13.82 -21.28 -7.27
N CYS A 305 -13.45 -21.85 -6.14
CA CYS A 305 -12.31 -21.40 -5.36
C CYS A 305 -11.05 -21.77 -6.17
N SER A 306 -10.71 -20.96 -7.18
CA SER A 306 -9.39 -20.89 -7.83
C SER A 306 -9.41 -19.73 -8.82
N SER A 307 -8.55 -18.74 -8.62
CA SER A 307 -8.50 -17.51 -9.41
C SER A 307 -7.92 -17.75 -10.82
N SER A 308 -8.69 -18.37 -11.71
CA SER A 308 -8.34 -18.45 -13.13
C SER A 308 -8.73 -17.16 -13.83
N ILE A 309 -7.76 -16.41 -14.34
CA ILE A 309 -7.99 -15.23 -15.18
C ILE A 309 -8.07 -15.70 -16.65
N ALA A 310 -9.18 -15.46 -17.33
CA ALA A 310 -9.35 -15.79 -18.74
C ALA A 310 -8.58 -14.78 -19.63
N VAL A 311 -7.92 -15.24 -20.69
CA VAL A 311 -7.29 -14.36 -21.70
C VAL A 311 -8.12 -14.47 -22.97
N LEU A 312 -8.74 -13.36 -23.38
CA LEU A 312 -9.73 -13.33 -24.47
C LEU A 312 -9.37 -12.28 -25.52
N GLU A 313 -9.67 -12.56 -26.78
CA GLU A 313 -9.60 -11.55 -27.83
C GLU A 313 -10.84 -10.63 -27.78
N PRO A 314 -10.75 -9.36 -28.19
CA PRO A 314 -11.89 -8.43 -28.16
C PRO A 314 -13.13 -8.95 -28.90
N ASP A 315 -12.94 -9.68 -30.00
CA ASP A 315 -14.04 -10.26 -30.78
C ASP A 315 -14.72 -11.45 -30.10
N GLY A 316 -14.04 -12.08 -29.13
CA GLY A 316 -14.59 -13.16 -28.30
C GLY A 316 -15.43 -12.66 -27.12
N ILE A 317 -15.51 -11.35 -26.88
CA ILE A 317 -16.20 -10.79 -25.72
C ILE A 317 -17.64 -10.43 -26.09
N CYS A 318 -18.57 -11.16 -25.48
CA CYS A 318 -19.98 -10.82 -25.49
C CYS A 318 -20.22 -9.56 -24.63
N ILE A 319 -20.45 -8.40 -25.27
CA ILE A 319 -20.64 -7.11 -24.59
C ILE A 319 -21.71 -7.13 -23.47
N PRO A 320 -22.88 -7.78 -23.63
CA PRO A 320 -23.86 -7.90 -22.56
C PRO A 320 -23.41 -8.73 -21.35
N SER A 321 -22.39 -9.58 -21.49
CA SER A 321 -21.85 -10.43 -20.42
C SER A 321 -20.75 -9.75 -19.61
N ILE A 322 -20.41 -8.49 -19.91
CA ILE A 322 -19.47 -7.69 -19.14
C ILE A 322 -20.20 -7.13 -17.92
N ASP A 323 -19.63 -7.36 -16.74
CA ASP A 323 -20.15 -6.85 -15.46
C ASP A 323 -19.01 -6.25 -14.62
N ALA A 324 -19.39 -5.53 -13.57
CA ALA A 324 -18.46 -4.96 -12.59
C ALA A 324 -18.93 -5.28 -11.18
N SER A 325 -18.00 -5.70 -10.31
CA SER A 325 -18.29 -5.99 -8.90
C SER A 325 -17.42 -5.16 -7.97
N LEU A 326 -17.95 -4.82 -6.80
CA LEU A 326 -17.18 -4.22 -5.71
C LEU A 326 -16.61 -5.35 -4.87
N VAL A 327 -15.29 -5.49 -4.90
CA VAL A 327 -14.59 -6.42 -4.01
C VAL A 327 -13.96 -5.64 -2.85
N PRO A 328 -13.98 -6.20 -1.62
CA PRO A 328 -13.20 -5.65 -0.53
C PRO A 328 -11.73 -5.60 -0.92
N SER A 329 -11.17 -4.40 -0.89
CA SER A 329 -9.75 -4.15 -0.99
C SER A 329 -9.17 -3.90 0.41
N PHE A 330 -7.86 -3.75 0.46
CA PHE A 330 -7.14 -3.51 1.70
C PHE A 330 -7.77 -2.33 2.47
N ARG A 331 -7.92 -2.46 3.79
CA ARG A 331 -8.53 -1.46 4.72
C ARG A 331 -10.03 -1.16 4.58
N GLY A 332 -10.82 -2.08 4.05
CA GLY A 332 -12.27 -1.84 3.90
C GLY A 332 -12.60 -0.81 2.82
N SER A 333 -11.60 -0.39 2.04
CA SER A 333 -11.84 0.25 0.76
C SER A 333 -12.43 -0.78 -0.20
N GLN A 334 -13.26 -0.34 -1.14
CA GLN A 334 -13.76 -1.22 -2.19
C GLN A 334 -12.96 -0.95 -3.47
N ARG A 335 -12.61 -2.01 -4.19
CA ARG A 335 -12.05 -1.93 -5.54
C ARG A 335 -13.08 -2.47 -6.52
N ILE A 336 -13.15 -1.87 -7.69
CA ILE A 336 -13.96 -2.39 -8.79
C ILE A 336 -13.15 -3.45 -9.54
N GLU A 337 -13.76 -4.62 -9.72
CA GLU A 337 -13.28 -5.68 -10.60
C GLU A 337 -14.21 -5.80 -11.81
N LEU A 338 -13.62 -5.98 -13.00
CA LEU A 338 -14.34 -6.19 -14.24
C LEU A 338 -14.40 -7.67 -14.56
N LEU A 339 -15.59 -8.16 -14.88
CA LEU A 339 -15.88 -9.56 -15.11
C LEU A 339 -16.46 -9.76 -16.50
N HIS A 340 -16.18 -10.89 -17.11
CA HIS A 340 -16.86 -11.39 -18.31
C HIS A 340 -17.36 -12.81 -18.00
N GLU A 341 -18.66 -13.03 -18.13
CA GLU A 341 -19.31 -14.30 -17.78
C GLU A 341 -19.03 -14.77 -16.33
N GLY A 342 -18.82 -13.81 -15.42
CA GLY A 342 -18.55 -14.05 -14.00
C GLY A 342 -17.08 -14.27 -13.64
N PHE A 343 -16.17 -14.24 -14.61
CA PHE A 343 -14.73 -14.45 -14.40
C PHE A 343 -13.92 -13.18 -14.69
N LEU A 344 -12.80 -13.01 -13.98
CA LEU A 344 -11.81 -11.99 -14.30
C LEU A 344 -11.18 -12.32 -15.67
N PHE A 345 -10.97 -11.30 -16.49
CA PHE A 345 -10.41 -11.48 -17.82
C PHE A 345 -9.28 -10.48 -18.14
N GLN A 346 -8.43 -10.86 -19.08
CA GLN A 346 -7.42 -10.04 -19.74
C GLN A 346 -7.72 -10.02 -21.24
N LEU A 347 -7.36 -8.92 -21.89
CA LEU A 347 -7.51 -8.77 -23.33
C LEU A 347 -6.21 -9.13 -24.03
N HIS A 348 -6.30 -10.03 -25.00
CA HIS A 348 -5.25 -10.32 -25.98
C HIS A 348 -5.58 -9.59 -27.28
N CYS A 349 -4.71 -8.69 -27.72
CA CYS A 349 -4.88 -7.95 -28.97
C CYS A 349 -3.62 -8.11 -29.80
N THR A 350 -3.77 -8.46 -31.07
CA THR A 350 -2.66 -8.54 -32.02
C THR A 350 -2.56 -7.26 -32.83
N ASP A 351 -1.38 -7.03 -33.41
CA ASP A 351 -1.16 -5.99 -34.44
C ASP A 351 -1.53 -4.56 -33.98
N LEU A 352 -1.35 -4.26 -32.70
CA LEU A 352 -1.55 -2.90 -32.19
C LEU A 352 -0.43 -2.00 -32.69
N LYS A 353 -0.78 -1.05 -33.55
CA LYS A 353 0.18 -0.09 -34.10
C LYS A 353 0.54 0.96 -33.05
N VAL A 354 1.81 1.07 -32.70
CA VAL A 354 2.31 2.12 -31.79
C VAL A 354 2.18 3.48 -32.47
N ARG A 355 1.41 4.39 -31.87
CA ARG A 355 1.26 5.78 -32.32
C ARG A 355 2.23 6.71 -31.62
N PHE A 356 2.36 6.57 -30.31
CA PHE A 356 3.35 7.28 -29.50
C PHE A 356 4.12 6.25 -28.69
N GLY A 357 5.46 6.27 -28.80
CA GLY A 357 6.33 5.35 -28.07
C GLY A 357 6.32 5.55 -26.56
N ILE A 358 7.30 4.94 -25.90
CA ILE A 358 7.43 4.95 -24.45
C ILE A 358 7.52 6.39 -23.90
N ASN A 359 6.62 6.69 -22.97
CA ASN A 359 6.59 7.91 -22.17
C ASN A 359 6.98 7.56 -20.73
N SER A 360 8.04 8.19 -20.23
CA SER A 360 8.60 8.04 -18.88
C SER A 360 8.25 9.19 -17.92
N LYS A 361 7.38 10.13 -18.33
CA LYS A 361 7.07 11.33 -17.54
C LYS A 361 6.30 11.06 -16.25
N PHE A 362 5.67 9.90 -16.12
CA PHE A 362 4.83 9.57 -14.97
C PHE A 362 5.58 8.67 -14.00
N PHE A 363 5.29 8.82 -12.71
CA PHE A 363 5.79 7.96 -11.65
C PHE A 363 4.61 7.37 -10.88
N ASP A 364 4.80 6.23 -10.23
CA ASP A 364 3.79 5.67 -9.33
C ASP A 364 3.85 6.30 -7.95
N SER A 365 2.97 5.87 -7.05
CA SER A 365 2.90 6.38 -5.69
C SER A 365 4.19 6.18 -4.88
N ALA A 366 5.05 5.26 -5.30
CA ALA A 366 6.37 5.01 -4.72
C ALA A 366 7.50 5.79 -5.43
N GLY A 367 7.17 6.68 -6.38
CA GLY A 367 8.14 7.45 -7.15
C GLY A 367 8.85 6.64 -8.23
N ARG A 368 8.38 5.44 -8.55
CA ARG A 368 8.99 4.59 -9.59
C ARG A 368 8.48 5.01 -10.97
N PRO A 369 9.32 5.03 -12.01
CA PRO A 369 8.90 5.40 -13.34
C PRO A 369 7.75 4.49 -13.80
N ARG A 370 6.68 5.10 -14.30
CA ARG A 370 5.55 4.44 -14.95
C ARG A 370 5.67 4.66 -16.44
N LEU A 371 6.13 3.63 -17.13
CA LEU A 371 6.18 3.67 -18.58
C LEU A 371 4.78 3.46 -19.15
N SER A 372 4.49 4.16 -20.23
CA SER A 372 3.31 3.92 -21.04
C SER A 372 3.56 4.28 -22.48
N PHE A 373 2.87 3.62 -23.39
CA PHE A 373 2.88 3.95 -24.81
C PHE A 373 1.44 3.97 -25.31
N VAL A 374 1.24 4.56 -26.47
CA VAL A 374 -0.10 4.76 -27.05
C VAL A 374 -0.18 3.98 -28.34
N VAL A 375 -1.26 3.22 -28.49
CA VAL A 375 -1.53 2.39 -29.67
C VAL A 375 -2.87 2.72 -30.29
N ASP A 376 -3.03 2.27 -31.52
CA ASP A 376 -4.26 2.34 -32.29
C ASP A 376 -5.11 1.10 -31.99
N PRO A 377 -6.22 1.22 -31.26
CA PRO A 377 -7.12 0.10 -30.98
C PRO A 377 -7.94 -0.27 -32.22
N SER A 378 -8.30 -1.54 -32.35
CA SER A 378 -9.32 -1.98 -33.31
C SER A 378 -10.71 -1.46 -32.92
N PRO A 379 -11.68 -1.43 -33.87
CA PRO A 379 -13.07 -1.11 -33.54
C PRO A 379 -13.67 -2.07 -32.49
N SER A 380 -13.35 -3.37 -32.56
CA SER A 380 -13.80 -4.36 -31.59
C SER A 380 -13.24 -4.07 -30.19
N LEU A 381 -11.94 -3.74 -30.09
CA LEU A 381 -11.34 -3.32 -28.83
C LEU A 381 -12.00 -2.05 -28.27
N CYS A 382 -12.28 -1.06 -29.12
CA CYS A 382 -13.00 0.14 -28.68
C CYS A 382 -14.37 -0.19 -28.08
N ASN A 383 -15.14 -1.07 -28.73
CA ASN A 383 -16.48 -1.45 -28.27
C ASN A 383 -16.43 -2.15 -26.89
N VAL A 384 -15.48 -3.06 -26.69
CA VAL A 384 -15.27 -3.75 -25.41
C VAL A 384 -14.88 -2.77 -24.31
N LEU A 385 -13.91 -1.88 -24.60
CA LEU A 385 -13.44 -0.90 -23.65
C LEU A 385 -14.50 0.13 -23.27
N ASP A 386 -15.30 0.61 -24.23
CA ASP A 386 -16.43 1.50 -23.96
C ASP A 386 -17.51 0.80 -23.11
N ALA A 387 -17.69 -0.52 -23.28
CA ALA A 387 -18.60 -1.30 -22.45
C ALA A 387 -18.10 -1.46 -21.01
N CYS A 388 -16.81 -1.73 -20.85
CA CYS A 388 -16.15 -1.78 -19.55
C CYS A 388 -16.24 -0.42 -18.83
N ASP A 389 -16.01 0.69 -19.56
CA ASP A 389 -16.18 2.05 -19.05
C ASP A 389 -17.60 2.26 -18.54
N ARG A 390 -18.64 1.85 -19.29
CA ARG A 390 -20.04 2.03 -18.89
C ARG A 390 -20.37 1.30 -17.58
N VAL A 391 -19.99 0.03 -17.43
CA VAL A 391 -20.31 -0.75 -16.23
C VAL A 391 -19.54 -0.25 -15.01
N ALA A 392 -18.24 0.05 -15.17
CA ALA A 392 -17.42 0.54 -14.07
C ALA A 392 -17.80 1.97 -13.65
N GLN A 393 -18.12 2.86 -14.61
CA GLN A 393 -18.60 4.20 -14.32
C GLN A 393 -19.94 4.14 -13.58
N LYS A 394 -20.88 3.32 -14.04
CA LYS A 394 -22.17 3.12 -13.37
C LYS A 394 -21.98 2.69 -11.92
N LEU A 395 -21.16 1.67 -11.69
CA LEU A 395 -20.88 1.17 -10.34
C LEU A 395 -20.18 2.22 -9.45
N THR A 396 -19.28 3.03 -10.03
CA THR A 396 -18.60 4.13 -9.34
C THR A 396 -19.60 5.20 -8.87
N VAL A 397 -20.56 5.56 -9.73
CA VAL A 397 -21.64 6.51 -9.41
C VAL A 397 -22.60 5.93 -8.37
N ASP A 398 -23.01 4.68 -8.53
CA ASP A 398 -23.92 3.97 -7.60
C ASP A 398 -23.29 3.81 -6.20
N SER A 399 -21.95 3.73 -6.12
CA SER A 399 -21.18 3.69 -4.86
C SER A 399 -21.00 5.06 -4.19
N GLY A 400 -21.47 6.14 -4.81
CA GLY A 400 -21.39 7.50 -4.27
C GLY A 400 -20.08 8.25 -4.53
N SER A 401 -19.26 7.81 -5.50
CA SER A 401 -18.07 8.57 -5.89
C SER A 401 -18.44 9.84 -6.65
N SER A 402 -17.67 10.91 -6.42
CA SER A 402 -17.80 12.21 -7.09
C SER A 402 -16.68 12.49 -8.09
N SER A 403 -15.83 11.50 -8.37
CA SER A 403 -14.68 11.62 -9.26
C SER A 403 -15.09 11.74 -10.73
N ASP A 404 -14.37 12.57 -11.48
CA ASP A 404 -14.55 12.72 -12.93
C ASP A 404 -14.09 11.44 -13.66
N TRP A 405 -15.01 10.80 -14.39
CA TRP A 405 -14.67 9.61 -15.19
C TRP A 405 -13.84 9.99 -16.42
N ARG A 406 -12.70 9.32 -16.59
CA ARG A 406 -11.79 9.44 -17.72
C ARG A 406 -11.95 8.20 -18.60
N PRO A 407 -12.60 8.33 -19.78
CA PRO A 407 -12.75 7.20 -20.70
C PRO A 407 -11.39 6.61 -21.09
N VAL A 408 -11.31 5.29 -21.16
CA VAL A 408 -10.07 4.58 -21.50
C VAL A 408 -9.69 4.77 -22.96
N VAL A 409 -10.69 4.87 -23.84
CA VAL A 409 -10.52 5.19 -25.26
C VAL A 409 -10.52 6.70 -25.44
N ILE A 410 -9.35 7.24 -25.81
CA ILE A 410 -9.17 8.68 -25.99
C ILE A 410 -9.61 9.05 -27.41
N ARG A 411 -10.70 9.82 -27.49
CA ARG A 411 -11.21 10.43 -28.72
C ARG A 411 -11.09 11.94 -28.57
N LYS A 412 -10.11 12.56 -29.24
CA LYS A 412 -9.97 14.03 -29.23
C LYS A 412 -10.93 14.64 -30.24
N GLU A 413 -11.50 15.80 -29.91
CA GLU A 413 -12.26 16.62 -30.86
C GLU A 413 -11.42 16.85 -32.13
N GLY A 414 -12.01 16.57 -33.29
CA GLY A 414 -11.33 16.61 -34.61
C GLY A 414 -10.62 15.31 -35.03
N PHE A 415 -10.39 14.35 -34.13
CA PHE A 415 -9.73 13.07 -34.40
C PHE A 415 -10.58 11.86 -33.98
N PHE A 416 -11.91 12.00 -33.95
CA PHE A 416 -12.82 10.91 -33.57
C PHE A 416 -12.61 9.61 -34.38
N ASN A 417 -12.17 9.74 -35.63
CA ASN A 417 -11.87 8.61 -36.52
C ASN A 417 -10.55 7.90 -36.18
N TYR A 418 -9.79 8.40 -35.22
CA TYR A 418 -8.47 7.88 -34.84
C TYR A 418 -8.39 7.70 -33.32
N PRO A 419 -9.23 6.83 -32.73
CA PRO A 419 -9.18 6.54 -31.30
C PRO A 419 -7.77 6.08 -30.90
N THR A 420 -7.43 6.28 -29.64
CA THR A 420 -6.16 5.81 -29.07
C THR A 420 -6.38 5.23 -27.70
N VAL A 421 -5.57 4.25 -27.33
CA VAL A 421 -5.53 3.70 -25.97
C VAL A 421 -4.11 3.72 -25.45
N ARG A 422 -3.96 3.88 -24.13
CA ARG A 422 -2.67 3.94 -23.46
C ARG A 422 -2.43 2.64 -22.69
N LEU A 423 -1.40 1.89 -23.09
CA LEU A 423 -0.93 0.72 -22.36
C LEU A 423 0.14 1.14 -21.36
N HIS A 424 0.00 0.70 -20.11
CA HIS A 424 0.94 0.95 -19.04
C HIS A 424 1.82 -0.28 -18.81
N ILE A 425 3.13 -0.06 -18.71
CA ILE A 425 4.10 -1.09 -18.36
C ILE A 425 4.42 -0.91 -16.87
N PRO A 426 3.90 -1.77 -15.99
CA PRO A 426 4.19 -1.72 -14.56
C PRO A 426 5.67 -2.00 -14.28
N THR A 427 6.19 -1.28 -13.29
CA THR A 427 7.51 -1.51 -12.73
C THR A 427 7.36 -2.40 -11.51
N ALA A 428 7.98 -3.58 -11.54
CA ALA A 428 8.17 -4.40 -10.36
C ALA A 428 9.55 -4.10 -9.77
N VAL A 429 9.69 -4.32 -8.47
CA VAL A 429 10.98 -4.21 -7.80
C VAL A 429 11.33 -5.60 -7.32
N VAL A 430 12.44 -6.13 -7.83
CA VAL A 430 13.03 -7.37 -7.34
C VAL A 430 14.39 -6.98 -6.79
N ALA A 431 14.59 -7.21 -5.49
CA ALA A 431 15.68 -6.62 -4.73
C ALA A 431 15.65 -5.07 -4.78
N ASP A 432 16.67 -4.42 -5.34
CA ASP A 432 16.73 -2.98 -5.64
C ASP A 432 16.74 -2.68 -7.14
N ILE A 433 16.59 -3.71 -7.97
CA ILE A 433 16.54 -3.54 -9.41
C ILE A 433 15.07 -3.38 -9.79
N ALA A 434 14.73 -2.18 -10.27
CA ALA A 434 13.50 -1.99 -11.01
C ALA A 434 13.55 -2.88 -12.25
N ILE A 435 12.56 -3.73 -12.41
CA ILE A 435 12.36 -4.56 -13.60
C ILE A 435 10.98 -4.26 -14.19
N TYR A 436 10.82 -4.54 -15.48
CA TYR A 436 9.50 -4.56 -16.09
C TYR A 436 8.73 -5.75 -15.52
N ALA A 437 7.57 -5.50 -14.91
CA ALA A 437 6.69 -6.58 -14.47
C ALA A 437 5.96 -7.23 -15.67
N THR A 438 5.98 -6.57 -16.82
CA THR A 438 5.50 -7.07 -18.10
C THR A 438 6.53 -7.99 -18.74
N GLU A 439 6.10 -9.16 -19.21
CA GLU A 439 6.92 -10.02 -20.06
C GLU A 439 7.03 -9.43 -21.47
N ILE A 440 8.24 -9.20 -21.95
CA ILE A 440 8.46 -8.56 -23.26
C ILE A 440 9.17 -9.56 -24.18
N TYR A 441 8.65 -9.70 -25.38
CA TYR A 441 9.14 -10.59 -26.42
C TYR A 441 9.36 -9.82 -27.72
N GLN A 442 10.21 -10.35 -28.58
CA GLN A 442 10.44 -9.88 -29.94
C GLN A 442 10.11 -11.00 -30.92
N ARG A 443 9.29 -10.70 -31.91
CA ARG A 443 8.95 -11.59 -33.03
C ARG A 443 9.80 -11.21 -34.22
N GLU A 444 10.66 -12.11 -34.65
CA GLU A 444 11.45 -11.93 -35.87
C GLU A 444 10.61 -12.13 -37.13
N SER A 445 11.13 -11.68 -38.28
CA SER A 445 10.51 -11.89 -39.59
C SER A 445 10.36 -13.37 -39.96
N SER A 446 11.15 -14.26 -39.35
CA SER A 446 11.01 -15.71 -39.44
C SER A 446 9.79 -16.28 -38.70
N GLY A 447 9.11 -15.47 -37.89
CA GLY A 447 8.02 -15.88 -37.00
C GLY A 447 8.49 -16.39 -35.63
N THR A 448 9.80 -16.54 -35.42
CA THR A 448 10.36 -16.94 -34.12
C THR A 448 10.15 -15.85 -33.07
N VAL A 449 9.65 -16.23 -31.90
CA VAL A 449 9.40 -15.30 -30.78
C VAL A 449 10.42 -15.55 -29.67
N GLN A 450 11.25 -14.54 -29.39
CA GLN A 450 12.29 -14.59 -28.35
C GLN A 450 11.92 -13.66 -27.19
N ARG A 451 12.08 -14.14 -25.95
CA ARG A 451 11.92 -13.30 -24.75
C ARG A 451 13.09 -12.34 -24.62
N LEU A 452 12.80 -11.05 -24.44
CA LEU A 452 13.80 -10.03 -24.13
C LEU A 452 14.02 -9.97 -22.62
N LEU A 453 15.27 -10.14 -22.19
CA LEU A 453 15.68 -10.05 -20.80
C LEU A 453 16.46 -8.74 -20.60
N PHE A 454 15.95 -7.88 -19.74
CA PHE A 454 16.58 -6.61 -19.41
C PHE A 454 17.35 -6.76 -18.10
N SER A 455 18.64 -6.38 -18.10
CA SER A 455 19.49 -6.44 -16.90
C SER A 455 19.18 -5.32 -15.89
N LYS A 456 18.52 -4.26 -16.34
CA LYS A 456 18.12 -3.08 -15.56
C LYS A 456 16.89 -2.42 -16.19
N PHE A 457 16.23 -1.55 -15.44
CA PHE A 457 15.20 -0.68 -15.99
C PHE A 457 15.83 0.40 -16.90
N ASP A 458 15.84 0.15 -18.21
CA ASP A 458 16.31 1.11 -19.20
C ASP A 458 15.16 1.53 -20.14
N ALA A 459 14.53 2.65 -19.80
CA ALA A 459 13.40 3.18 -20.57
C ALA A 459 13.80 3.60 -21.99
N ALA A 460 15.08 3.93 -22.23
CA ALA A 460 15.57 4.32 -23.55
C ALA A 460 15.79 3.08 -24.43
N GLU A 461 16.38 2.02 -23.88
CA GLU A 461 16.51 0.73 -24.55
C GLU A 461 15.13 0.19 -24.94
N LEU A 462 14.19 0.16 -24.00
CA LEU A 462 12.82 -0.27 -24.29
C LEU A 462 12.15 0.68 -25.29
N GLY A 463 12.32 2.00 -25.13
CA GLY A 463 11.77 3.01 -26.04
C GLY A 463 12.18 2.83 -27.49
N SER A 464 13.40 2.33 -27.75
CA SER A 464 13.90 2.05 -29.11
C SER A 464 13.14 0.93 -29.83
N LEU A 465 12.47 0.05 -29.09
CA LEU A 465 11.65 -1.03 -29.64
C LEU A 465 10.22 -0.58 -29.95
N PHE A 466 9.70 0.42 -29.21
CA PHE A 466 8.34 0.96 -29.37
C PHE A 466 8.32 2.25 -30.20
N MET A 467 9.02 2.24 -31.34
CA MET A 467 8.99 3.39 -32.26
C MET A 467 7.60 3.54 -32.89
N PRO A 468 7.15 4.78 -33.17
CA PRO A 468 5.91 5.00 -33.91
C PRO A 468 5.87 4.21 -35.22
N GLY A 469 4.79 3.46 -35.42
CA GLY A 469 4.56 2.57 -36.56
C GLY A 469 4.98 1.11 -36.35
N THR A 470 5.66 0.77 -35.25
CA THR A 470 5.91 -0.63 -34.88
C THR A 470 4.60 -1.31 -34.48
N PHE A 471 4.44 -2.59 -34.83
CA PHE A 471 3.30 -3.42 -34.43
C PHE A 471 3.64 -4.23 -33.18
N VAL A 472 2.69 -4.35 -32.28
CA VAL A 472 2.86 -5.05 -31.00
C VAL A 472 1.61 -5.86 -30.70
N ASP A 473 1.78 -7.12 -30.30
CA ASP A 473 0.71 -7.87 -29.67
C ASP A 473 0.76 -7.64 -28.16
N ALA A 474 -0.38 -7.46 -27.52
CA ALA A 474 -0.45 -7.17 -26.10
C ALA A 474 -1.48 -8.05 -25.39
N VAL A 475 -1.08 -8.61 -24.25
CA VAL A 475 -1.99 -9.11 -23.22
C VAL A 475 -2.01 -8.11 -22.07
N PHE A 476 -3.17 -7.59 -21.70
CA PHE A 476 -3.29 -6.59 -20.65
C PHE A 476 -4.53 -6.79 -19.78
N SER A 477 -4.42 -6.41 -18.50
CA SER A 477 -5.55 -6.34 -17.57
C SER A 477 -6.20 -4.96 -17.59
N LEU A 478 -7.48 -4.93 -17.22
CA LEU A 478 -8.23 -3.70 -17.01
C LEU A 478 -8.27 -3.42 -15.51
N ASP A 479 -7.62 -2.35 -15.09
CA ASP A 479 -7.48 -1.98 -13.69
C ASP A 479 -8.25 -0.66 -13.44
N PRO A 480 -9.52 -0.72 -12.99
CA PRO A 480 -10.23 0.45 -12.52
C PRO A 480 -9.47 1.17 -11.41
N TYR A 481 -9.49 2.49 -11.43
CA TYR A 481 -8.92 3.34 -10.39
C TYR A 481 -9.87 4.48 -10.07
N ASP A 482 -9.86 4.92 -8.82
CA ASP A 482 -10.44 6.18 -8.38
C ASP A 482 -9.37 6.88 -7.52
N TYR A 483 -8.78 7.94 -8.07
CA TYR A 483 -7.64 8.61 -7.45
C TYR A 483 -7.63 10.10 -7.78
N GLN A 484 -7.46 10.94 -6.73
CA GLN A 484 -7.38 12.41 -6.85
C GLN A 484 -8.49 12.99 -7.76
N GLN A 485 -9.76 12.70 -7.45
CA GLN A 485 -10.94 13.19 -8.20
C GLN A 485 -11.02 12.73 -9.66
N ASN A 486 -10.21 11.74 -10.06
CA ASN A 486 -10.26 11.15 -11.39
C ASN A 486 -10.49 9.64 -11.25
N ALA A 487 -11.55 9.16 -11.87
CA ALA A 487 -11.83 7.73 -11.97
C ALA A 487 -11.66 7.27 -13.42
N GLY A 488 -11.37 5.99 -13.64
CA GLY A 488 -11.30 5.42 -14.98
C GLY A 488 -10.69 4.04 -14.98
N ILE A 489 -10.39 3.52 -16.17
CA ILE A 489 -9.76 2.21 -16.33
C ILE A 489 -8.34 2.39 -16.86
N LYS A 490 -7.40 1.70 -16.22
CA LYS A 490 -6.00 1.66 -16.66
C LYS A 490 -5.72 0.32 -17.34
N LEU A 491 -5.18 0.37 -18.55
CA LEU A 491 -4.76 -0.85 -19.26
C LEU A 491 -3.33 -1.20 -18.85
N VAL A 492 -3.15 -2.31 -18.12
CA VAL A 492 -1.86 -2.71 -17.55
C VAL A 492 -1.32 -3.92 -18.33
N ALA A 493 -0.25 -3.71 -19.08
CA ALA A 493 0.38 -4.75 -19.89
C ALA A 493 0.97 -5.87 -19.01
N LYS A 494 0.60 -7.11 -19.30
CA LYS A 494 1.13 -8.33 -18.68
C LYS A 494 2.15 -9.00 -19.59
N LYS A 495 1.87 -9.03 -20.90
CA LYS A 495 2.77 -9.56 -21.94
C LYS A 495 2.73 -8.67 -23.17
N LEU A 496 3.88 -8.43 -23.79
CA LEU A 496 4.03 -7.67 -25.04
C LEU A 496 4.91 -8.47 -26.02
N ILE A 497 4.50 -8.56 -27.28
CA ILE A 497 5.27 -9.18 -28.37
C ILE A 497 5.49 -8.12 -29.43
N ILE A 498 6.72 -7.65 -29.56
CA ILE A 498 7.10 -6.56 -30.47
C ILE A 498 7.48 -7.19 -31.81
N HIS A 499 6.86 -6.73 -32.90
CA HIS A 499 7.19 -7.22 -34.23
C HIS A 499 8.44 -6.51 -34.71
N SER A 500 9.51 -7.27 -34.98
CA SER A 500 10.68 -6.76 -35.67
C SER A 500 10.28 -6.26 -37.06
N LYS A 501 10.88 -5.15 -37.46
CA LYS A 501 10.74 -4.64 -38.83
C LYS A 501 11.51 -5.47 -39.83
#